data_AF-A0A2R6E9G4-F1
#
_entry.id   AF-A0A2R6E9G4-F1
#
_cell.length_a   1.000
_cell.length_b   1.000
_cell.length_c   1.000
_cell.angle_alpha   90.00
_cell.angle_beta   90.00
_cell.angle_gamma   90.00
#
_symmetry.space_group_name_H-M   'P 1'
#
loop_
_entity.id
_entity.type
_entity.pdbx_description
1 polymer ?
#
loop_
_entity_poly.entity_id
_entity_poly.type
_entity_poly.pdbx_seq_one_letter_code
_entity_poly.pdbx_strand_id
1 'polypeptide(L)'
;MGIDFGSFGLVAATADLADEPAAREHADAVEFRMDMATDPLDALEGYDGDLPLVATNRPTWEGGERPDGPERLAELERALGHDAVGAVDVELAALRGESAAEAAGVDPGAVAAVVDRARETDTAVIVSTHDFEGTPDRGRMRDLLGAAGEYGDVAKLAVTAGGPADAVALLSVTQAATADGERVATMAMGEA
;
A
#
# COMPACT_ATOMS: atom_id res chain seq x y z
N MET A 1 -0.41 4.79 -16.79
CA MET A 1 -0.11 6.13 -16.24
C MET A 1 0.80 5.92 -15.04
N GLY A 2 1.92 6.65 -14.92
CA GLY A 2 2.90 6.40 -13.84
C GLY A 2 2.70 7.33 -12.64
N ILE A 3 3.09 6.86 -11.46
CA ILE A 3 3.18 7.67 -10.24
C ILE A 3 4.66 8.00 -9.99
N ASP A 4 4.99 9.27 -9.79
CA ASP A 4 6.37 9.67 -9.47
C ASP A 4 6.63 9.58 -7.95
N PHE A 5 7.39 8.55 -7.56
CA PHE A 5 7.85 8.37 -6.18
C PHE A 5 9.25 8.98 -5.91
N GLY A 6 9.76 9.80 -6.83
CA GLY A 6 11.04 10.52 -6.68
C GLY A 6 10.93 11.80 -5.86
N SER A 7 9.73 12.31 -5.65
CA SER A 7 9.42 13.45 -4.78
C SER A 7 8.26 13.13 -3.84
N PHE A 8 7.93 14.06 -2.94
CA PHE A 8 6.70 13.94 -2.15
C PHE A 8 5.48 13.89 -3.08
N GLY A 9 4.62 12.89 -2.88
CA GLY A 9 3.35 12.74 -3.56
C GLY A 9 2.24 12.49 -2.54
N LEU A 10 1.11 13.16 -2.71
CA LEU A 10 -0.08 12.98 -1.89
C LEU A 10 -1.06 12.04 -2.61
N VAL A 11 -1.39 10.93 -1.95
CA VAL A 11 -2.33 9.93 -2.48
C VAL A 11 -3.63 10.00 -1.67
N ALA A 12 -4.74 10.31 -2.33
CA ALA A 12 -6.05 10.35 -1.70
C ALA A 12 -6.68 8.95 -1.71
N ALA A 13 -7.01 8.39 -0.55
CA ALA A 13 -7.64 7.07 -0.47
C ALA A 13 -9.17 7.17 -0.60
N THR A 14 -9.77 6.32 -1.44
CA THR A 14 -11.23 6.20 -1.57
C THR A 14 -11.65 4.77 -1.93
N ALA A 15 -12.88 4.41 -1.56
CA ALA A 15 -13.56 3.20 -2.03
C ALA A 15 -14.48 3.48 -3.25
N ASP A 16 -14.66 4.75 -3.62
CA ASP A 16 -15.50 5.17 -4.74
C ASP A 16 -14.68 6.05 -5.70
N LEU A 17 -14.38 5.51 -6.88
CA LEU A 17 -13.61 6.23 -7.90
C LEU A 17 -14.35 7.47 -8.44
N ALA A 18 -15.65 7.63 -8.17
CA ALA A 18 -16.37 8.87 -8.46
C ALA A 18 -15.89 10.06 -7.62
N ASP A 19 -15.12 9.84 -6.56
CA ASP A 19 -14.48 10.90 -5.76
C ASP A 19 -13.25 11.51 -6.44
N GLU A 20 -12.65 10.84 -7.43
CA GLU A 20 -11.41 11.28 -8.06
C GLU A 20 -11.44 12.72 -8.60
N PRO A 21 -12.52 13.21 -9.25
CA PRO A 21 -12.59 14.59 -9.72
C PRO A 21 -12.42 15.63 -8.61
N ALA A 22 -12.85 15.32 -7.38
CA ALA A 22 -12.65 16.19 -6.23
C ALA A 22 -11.21 16.11 -5.67
N ALA A 23 -10.50 15.00 -5.93
CA ALA A 23 -9.12 14.81 -5.51
C ALA A 23 -8.10 15.53 -6.41
N ARG A 24 -8.43 15.81 -7.68
CA ARG A 24 -7.50 16.38 -8.69
C ARG A 24 -6.77 17.65 -8.27
N GLU A 25 -7.41 18.51 -7.48
CA GLU A 25 -6.78 19.76 -7.00
C GLU A 25 -5.94 19.58 -5.74
N HIS A 26 -5.95 18.39 -5.14
CA HIS A 26 -5.38 18.14 -3.81
C HIS A 26 -4.44 16.95 -3.77
N ALA A 27 -4.50 16.02 -4.71
CA ALA A 27 -3.73 14.79 -4.71
C ALA A 27 -3.06 14.55 -6.06
N ASP A 28 -1.93 13.85 -6.02
CA ASP A 28 -1.14 13.46 -7.19
C ASP A 28 -1.57 12.08 -7.72
N ALA A 29 -2.27 11.29 -6.89
CA ALA A 29 -2.81 9.98 -7.22
C ALA A 29 -4.01 9.64 -6.31
N VAL A 30 -4.75 8.60 -6.67
CA VAL A 30 -5.83 8.04 -5.85
C VAL A 30 -5.47 6.62 -5.42
N GLU A 31 -5.54 6.31 -4.12
CA GLU A 31 -5.52 4.94 -3.64
C GLU A 31 -6.94 4.39 -3.72
N PHE A 32 -7.15 3.46 -4.64
CA PHE A 32 -8.42 2.77 -4.77
C PHE A 32 -8.46 1.58 -3.81
N ARG A 33 -9.23 1.73 -2.73
CA ARG A 33 -9.49 0.71 -1.71
C ARG A 33 -10.49 -0.32 -2.25
N MET A 34 -9.98 -1.24 -3.07
CA MET A 34 -10.75 -2.33 -3.67
C MET A 34 -11.43 -3.20 -2.61
N ASP A 35 -10.81 -3.32 -1.43
CA ASP A 35 -11.36 -4.11 -0.33
C ASP A 35 -12.66 -3.53 0.25
N MET A 36 -12.89 -2.22 0.08
CA MET A 36 -14.07 -1.49 0.58
C MET A 36 -15.10 -1.20 -0.52
N ALA A 37 -14.73 -1.40 -1.78
CA ALA A 37 -15.62 -1.19 -2.92
C ALA A 37 -16.58 -2.36 -3.11
N THR A 38 -17.80 -2.10 -3.58
CA THR A 38 -18.81 -3.17 -3.80
C THR A 38 -18.41 -4.08 -4.97
N ASP A 39 -18.06 -3.51 -6.11
CA ASP A 39 -17.64 -4.22 -7.33
C ASP A 39 -16.36 -3.58 -7.89
N PRO A 40 -15.18 -3.83 -7.27
CA PRO A 40 -13.96 -3.05 -7.54
C PRO A 40 -13.46 -3.17 -8.99
N LEU A 41 -13.59 -4.35 -9.60
CA LEU A 41 -13.13 -4.55 -10.97
C LEU A 41 -14.02 -3.83 -11.99
N ASP A 42 -15.34 -3.81 -11.77
CA ASP A 42 -16.27 -3.08 -12.64
C ASP A 42 -16.07 -1.57 -12.50
N ALA A 43 -15.83 -1.09 -11.28
CA ALA A 43 -15.49 0.32 -11.03
C ALA A 43 -14.17 0.71 -11.72
N LEU A 44 -13.17 -0.17 -11.67
CA LEU A 44 -11.89 0.05 -12.34
C LEU A 44 -12.03 0.02 -13.87
N GLU A 45 -12.78 -0.91 -14.44
CA GLU A 45 -13.05 -0.98 -15.89
C GLU A 45 -13.78 0.28 -16.40
N GLY A 46 -14.65 0.86 -15.57
CA GLY A 46 -15.36 2.11 -15.86
C GLY A 46 -14.56 3.38 -15.61
N TYR A 47 -13.33 3.29 -15.11
CA TYR A 47 -12.55 4.47 -14.71
C TYR A 47 -11.94 5.20 -15.91
N ASP A 48 -12.36 6.44 -16.11
CA ASP A 48 -11.88 7.36 -17.14
C ASP A 48 -11.30 8.67 -16.57
N GLY A 49 -10.93 8.66 -15.28
CA GLY A 49 -10.35 9.80 -14.57
C GLY A 49 -8.93 10.16 -14.98
N ASP A 50 -8.44 11.31 -14.46
CA ASP A 50 -7.14 11.87 -14.85
C ASP A 50 -6.01 11.45 -13.91
N LEU A 51 -6.30 11.16 -12.64
CA LEU A 51 -5.28 10.75 -11.67
C LEU A 51 -4.88 9.27 -11.84
N PRO A 52 -3.60 8.94 -11.68
CA PRO A 52 -3.16 7.55 -11.60
C PRO A 52 -3.66 6.89 -10.32
N LEU A 53 -3.85 5.58 -10.38
CA LEU A 53 -4.39 4.79 -9.28
C LEU A 53 -3.29 3.97 -8.59
N VAL A 54 -3.36 3.90 -7.26
CA VAL A 54 -2.76 2.84 -6.45
C VAL A 54 -3.85 1.82 -6.17
N ALA A 55 -3.71 0.61 -6.71
CA ALA A 55 -4.63 -0.49 -6.41
C ALA A 55 -4.28 -1.13 -5.07
N THR A 56 -5.17 -1.01 -4.08
CA THR A 56 -5.00 -1.59 -2.74
C THR A 56 -6.18 -2.49 -2.43
N ASN A 57 -5.93 -3.78 -2.21
CA ASN A 57 -6.92 -4.76 -1.76
C ASN A 57 -6.47 -5.32 -0.40
N ARG A 58 -6.66 -4.54 0.66
CA ARG A 58 -6.11 -4.83 1.99
C ARG A 58 -6.83 -6.03 2.63
N PRO A 59 -6.12 -7.04 3.15
CA PRO A 59 -6.74 -8.16 3.82
C PRO A 59 -7.21 -7.79 5.23
N THR A 60 -8.19 -8.53 5.75
CA THR A 60 -8.77 -8.29 7.09
C THR A 60 -7.78 -8.37 8.23
N TRP A 61 -6.76 -9.24 8.14
CA TRP A 61 -5.73 -9.37 9.17
C TRP A 61 -4.77 -8.18 9.23
N GLU A 62 -4.80 -7.30 8.24
CA GLU A 62 -4.06 -6.04 8.20
C GLU A 62 -5.01 -4.82 8.12
N GLY A 63 -6.21 -4.97 8.71
CA GLY A 63 -7.16 -3.86 8.90
C GLY A 63 -7.97 -3.46 7.66
N GLY A 64 -7.96 -4.28 6.61
CA GLY A 64 -8.85 -4.12 5.45
C GLY A 64 -10.20 -4.81 5.63
N GLU A 65 -11.02 -4.77 4.58
CA GLU A 65 -12.35 -5.40 4.56
C GLU A 65 -12.38 -6.71 3.75
N ARG A 66 -11.28 -7.05 3.05
CA ARG A 66 -11.24 -8.22 2.17
C ARG A 66 -10.71 -9.45 2.89
N PRO A 67 -11.45 -10.58 2.96
CA PRO A 67 -10.88 -11.83 3.40
C PRO A 67 -9.72 -12.24 2.50
N ASP A 68 -8.65 -12.76 3.10
CA ASP A 68 -7.52 -13.22 2.30
C ASP A 68 -7.84 -14.49 1.52
N GLY A 69 -7.08 -14.74 0.45
CA GLY A 69 -7.26 -15.90 -0.42
C GLY A 69 -6.87 -15.64 -1.87
N PRO A 70 -6.90 -16.69 -2.71
CA PRO A 70 -6.48 -16.61 -4.11
C PRO A 70 -7.33 -15.64 -4.93
N GLU A 71 -8.62 -15.45 -4.59
CA GLU A 71 -9.49 -14.52 -5.29
C GLU A 71 -9.04 -13.06 -5.12
N ARG A 72 -8.58 -12.69 -3.91
CA ARG A 72 -8.08 -11.35 -3.61
C ARG A 72 -6.83 -11.03 -4.45
N LEU A 73 -5.88 -11.96 -4.50
CA LEU A 73 -4.66 -11.80 -5.31
C LEU A 73 -4.99 -11.77 -6.82
N ALA A 74 -5.92 -12.62 -7.28
CA ALA A 74 -6.38 -12.61 -8.67
C ALA A 74 -7.07 -11.30 -9.07
N GLU A 75 -7.69 -10.58 -8.14
CA GLU A 75 -8.22 -9.24 -8.40
C GLU A 75 -7.13 -8.19 -8.50
N LEU A 76 -6.11 -8.23 -7.65
CA LEU A 76 -4.94 -7.36 -7.78
C LEU A 76 -4.25 -7.60 -9.13
N GLU A 77 -4.05 -8.86 -9.52
CA GLU A 77 -3.49 -9.20 -10.84
C GLU A 77 -4.33 -8.68 -12.01
N ARG A 78 -5.66 -8.72 -11.91
CA ARG A 78 -6.55 -8.14 -12.92
C ARG A 78 -6.45 -6.62 -12.95
N ALA A 79 -6.35 -5.97 -11.79
CA ALA A 79 -6.21 -4.52 -11.70
C ALA A 79 -4.93 -4.02 -12.38
N LEU A 80 -3.83 -4.77 -12.30
CA LEU A 80 -2.58 -4.48 -13.02
C LEU A 80 -2.74 -4.40 -14.55
N GLY A 81 -3.82 -4.95 -15.11
CA GLY A 81 -4.14 -4.85 -16.53
C GLY A 81 -4.74 -3.50 -16.96
N HIS A 82 -5.11 -2.63 -16.01
CA HIS A 82 -5.75 -1.36 -16.30
C HIS A 82 -4.74 -0.22 -16.41
N ASP A 83 -4.80 0.56 -17.49
CA ASP A 83 -3.79 1.59 -17.82
C ASP A 83 -3.68 2.71 -16.76
N ALA A 84 -4.73 2.95 -15.98
CA ALA A 84 -4.70 3.93 -14.90
C ALA A 84 -3.95 3.45 -13.65
N VAL A 85 -3.75 2.14 -13.47
CA VAL A 85 -3.09 1.57 -12.29
C VAL A 85 -1.58 1.78 -12.40
N GLY A 86 -1.09 2.80 -11.70
CA GLY A 86 0.32 3.18 -11.67
C GLY A 86 1.10 2.54 -10.52
N ALA A 87 0.41 2.05 -9.48
CA ALA A 87 1.02 1.23 -8.44
C ALA A 87 0.05 0.18 -7.87
N VAL A 88 0.61 -0.84 -7.22
CA VAL A 88 -0.13 -1.85 -6.44
C VAL A 88 0.44 -1.91 -5.02
N ASP A 89 -0.42 -2.05 -4.01
CA ASP A 89 -0.02 -2.27 -2.62
C ASP A 89 -0.11 -3.76 -2.27
N VAL A 90 0.98 -4.32 -1.75
CA VAL A 90 1.07 -5.70 -1.23
C VAL A 90 1.72 -5.71 0.15
N GLU A 91 1.31 -6.64 0.99
CA GLU A 91 1.75 -6.71 2.38
C GLU A 91 3.09 -7.43 2.54
N LEU A 92 4.01 -6.87 3.31
CA LEU A 92 5.32 -7.48 3.59
C LEU A 92 5.20 -8.87 4.23
N ALA A 93 4.27 -9.01 5.18
CA ALA A 93 4.03 -10.28 5.87
C ALA A 93 3.55 -11.38 4.90
N ALA A 94 2.76 -11.00 3.89
CA ALA A 94 2.28 -11.89 2.84
C ALA A 94 3.43 -12.35 1.92
N LEU A 95 4.31 -11.42 1.52
CA LEU A 95 5.51 -11.72 0.73
C LEU A 95 6.50 -12.65 1.44
N ARG A 96 6.61 -12.53 2.76
CA ARG A 96 7.54 -13.32 3.57
C ARG A 96 6.97 -14.62 4.11
N GLY A 97 5.66 -14.84 3.99
CA GLY A 97 4.98 -15.95 4.64
C GLY A 97 5.07 -15.89 6.16
N GLU A 98 4.94 -14.70 6.74
CA GLU A 98 4.96 -14.51 8.19
C GLU A 98 3.65 -14.98 8.84
N SER A 99 3.69 -15.26 10.14
CA SER A 99 2.67 -16.03 10.90
C SER A 99 1.22 -15.61 10.68
N ALA A 100 0.93 -14.32 10.54
CA ALA A 100 -0.43 -13.82 10.32
C ALA A 100 -0.94 -14.15 8.91
N ALA A 101 -0.08 -13.98 7.89
CA ALA A 101 -0.38 -14.35 6.51
C ALA A 101 -0.43 -15.87 6.34
N GLU A 102 0.48 -16.61 6.98
CA GLU A 102 0.47 -18.08 6.99
C GLU A 102 -0.82 -18.61 7.62
N ALA A 103 -1.25 -18.04 8.76
CA ALA A 103 -2.51 -18.40 9.41
C ALA A 103 -3.74 -18.08 8.54
N ALA A 104 -3.65 -17.08 7.68
CA ALA A 104 -4.67 -16.74 6.70
C ALA A 104 -4.60 -17.61 5.41
N GLY A 105 -3.65 -18.54 5.32
CA GLY A 105 -3.50 -19.45 4.18
C GLY A 105 -2.91 -18.78 2.94
N VAL A 106 -2.17 -17.69 3.12
CA VAL A 106 -1.53 -16.97 2.01
C VAL A 106 -0.34 -17.75 1.49
N ASP A 107 -0.32 -17.97 0.18
CA ASP A 107 0.87 -18.50 -0.52
C ASP A 107 1.81 -17.34 -0.89
N PRO A 108 3.00 -17.23 -0.29
CA PRO A 108 3.96 -16.17 -0.63
C PRO A 108 4.37 -16.20 -2.10
N GLY A 109 4.35 -17.37 -2.74
CA GLY A 109 4.62 -17.51 -4.17
C GLY A 109 3.55 -16.85 -5.04
N ALA A 110 2.28 -16.88 -4.62
CA ALA A 110 1.21 -16.18 -5.30
C ALA A 110 1.35 -14.66 -5.16
N VAL A 111 1.73 -14.16 -3.98
CA VAL A 111 1.98 -12.73 -3.76
C VAL A 111 3.18 -12.26 -4.60
N ALA A 112 4.25 -13.06 -4.66
CA ALA A 112 5.40 -12.78 -5.52
C ALA A 112 5.03 -12.73 -7.01
N ALA A 113 4.08 -13.57 -7.46
CA ALA A 113 3.57 -13.51 -8.83
C ALA A 113 2.84 -12.18 -9.14
N VAL A 114 2.11 -11.61 -8.18
CA VAL A 114 1.53 -10.25 -8.32
C VAL A 114 2.63 -9.20 -8.49
N VAL A 115 3.69 -9.28 -7.68
CA VAL A 115 4.84 -8.36 -7.77
C VAL A 115 5.55 -8.48 -9.12
N ASP A 116 5.79 -9.70 -9.60
CA ASP A 116 6.42 -9.94 -10.89
C ASP A 116 5.53 -9.45 -12.04
N ARG A 117 4.22 -9.68 -11.95
CA ARG A 117 3.24 -9.17 -12.92
C ARG A 117 3.22 -7.64 -12.96
N ALA A 118 3.32 -6.98 -11.81
CA ALA A 118 3.37 -5.52 -11.72
C ALA A 118 4.60 -4.95 -12.42
N ARG A 119 5.76 -5.61 -12.24
CA ARG A 119 6.99 -5.25 -12.95
C ARG A 119 6.86 -5.44 -14.47
N GLU A 120 6.14 -6.46 -14.93
CA GLU A 120 5.86 -6.68 -16.36
C GLU A 120 4.93 -5.63 -16.98
N THR A 121 4.08 -4.97 -16.19
CA THR A 121 3.22 -3.84 -16.63
C THR A 121 3.82 -2.46 -16.39
N ASP A 122 5.08 -2.36 -15.94
CA ASP A 122 5.68 -1.10 -15.49
C ASP A 122 4.84 -0.41 -14.38
N THR A 123 4.14 -1.21 -13.56
CA THR A 123 3.38 -0.77 -12.39
C THR A 123 4.29 -0.82 -11.16
N ALA A 124 4.36 0.27 -10.40
CA ALA A 124 5.18 0.32 -9.19
C ALA A 124 4.59 -0.56 -8.08
N VAL A 125 5.46 -1.09 -7.21
CA VAL A 125 5.05 -1.94 -6.09
C VAL A 125 5.28 -1.20 -4.78
N ILE A 126 4.19 -0.94 -4.05
CA ILE A 126 4.24 -0.47 -2.67
C ILE A 126 4.20 -1.70 -1.77
N VAL A 127 5.22 -1.89 -0.95
CA VAL A 127 5.23 -2.97 0.04
C VAL A 127 4.93 -2.39 1.40
N SER A 128 3.84 -2.84 2.01
CA SER A 128 3.26 -2.19 3.16
C SER A 128 3.30 -3.05 4.43
N THR A 129 3.24 -2.38 5.57
CA THR A 129 3.08 -2.99 6.89
C THR A 129 2.23 -2.06 7.75
N HIS A 130 1.23 -2.62 8.43
CA HIS A 130 0.33 -1.88 9.33
C HIS A 130 0.36 -2.50 10.72
N ASP A 131 0.73 -1.70 11.71
CA ASP A 131 0.62 -2.02 13.13
C ASP A 131 -0.54 -1.23 13.73
N PHE A 132 -1.69 -1.89 13.90
CA PHE A 132 -2.86 -1.28 14.51
C PHE A 132 -2.80 -1.27 16.04
N GLU A 133 -1.87 -2.02 16.65
CA GLU A 133 -1.77 -2.16 18.11
C GLU A 133 -0.91 -1.05 18.73
N GLY A 134 0.10 -0.56 18.01
CA GLY A 134 0.93 0.52 18.51
C GLY A 134 2.02 0.99 17.57
N THR A 135 2.98 1.71 18.15
CA THR A 135 4.19 2.16 17.45
C THR A 135 5.39 1.39 17.97
N PRO A 136 6.02 0.53 17.15
CA PRO A 136 7.23 -0.19 17.57
C PRO A 136 8.41 0.77 17.74
N ASP A 137 9.49 0.30 18.36
CA ASP A 137 10.68 1.14 18.53
C ASP A 137 11.33 1.50 17.17
N ARG A 138 12.16 2.54 17.18
CA ARG A 138 12.78 3.07 15.96
C ARG A 138 13.62 2.05 15.20
N GLY A 139 14.29 1.14 15.89
CA GLY A 139 15.08 0.08 15.27
C GLY A 139 14.19 -0.86 14.49
N ARG A 140 13.11 -1.34 15.14
CA ARG A 140 12.13 -2.19 14.48
C ARG A 140 11.43 -1.50 13.30
N MET A 141 11.09 -0.22 13.41
CA MET A 141 10.52 0.55 12.29
C MET A 141 11.50 0.65 11.10
N ARG A 142 12.80 0.86 11.35
CA ARG A 142 13.82 0.85 10.28
C ARG A 142 13.95 -0.54 9.65
N ASP A 143 13.95 -1.61 10.45
CA ASP A 143 14.04 -2.98 9.94
C ASP A 143 12.84 -3.32 9.04
N LEU A 144 11.63 -2.89 9.41
CA LEU A 144 10.42 -3.07 8.61
C LEU A 144 10.50 -2.32 7.28
N LEU A 145 10.89 -1.04 7.30
CA LEU A 145 11.04 -0.24 6.08
C LEU A 145 12.13 -0.81 5.16
N GLY A 146 13.27 -1.20 5.72
CA GLY A 146 14.35 -1.84 4.96
C GLY A 146 13.89 -3.14 4.33
N ALA A 147 13.21 -4.00 5.08
CA ALA A 147 12.65 -5.24 4.57
C ALA A 147 11.61 -5.00 3.46
N ALA A 148 10.70 -4.03 3.61
CA ALA A 148 9.75 -3.69 2.57
C ALA A 148 10.45 -3.16 1.29
N GLY A 149 11.49 -2.33 1.46
CA GLY A 149 12.28 -1.78 0.35
C GLY A 149 13.11 -2.83 -0.42
N GLU A 150 13.31 -4.03 0.12
CA GLU A 150 13.93 -5.14 -0.63
C GLU A 150 13.00 -5.72 -1.71
N TYR A 151 11.67 -5.60 -1.53
CA TYR A 151 10.68 -6.20 -2.42
C TYR A 151 9.94 -5.18 -3.29
N GLY A 152 9.77 -3.94 -2.80
CA GLY A 152 8.99 -2.88 -3.44
C GLY A 152 9.78 -1.67 -3.89
N ASP A 153 9.14 -0.85 -4.73
CA ASP A 153 9.63 0.46 -5.14
C ASP A 153 9.43 1.52 -4.04
N VAL A 154 8.45 1.31 -3.14
CA VAL A 154 8.15 2.16 -1.98
C VAL A 154 7.87 1.28 -0.77
N ALA A 155 8.57 1.54 0.33
CA ALA A 155 8.29 0.91 1.62
C ALA A 155 7.26 1.73 2.42
N LYS A 156 6.11 1.12 2.74
CA LYS A 156 5.00 1.77 3.47
C LYS A 156 4.88 1.22 4.89
N LEU A 157 4.84 2.12 5.88
CA LEU A 157 4.67 1.76 7.28
C LEU A 157 3.58 2.62 7.93
N ALA A 158 2.50 1.97 8.35
CA ALA A 158 1.45 2.58 9.16
C ALA A 158 1.51 2.03 10.59
N VAL A 159 1.49 2.90 11.59
CA VAL A 159 1.55 2.53 13.02
C VAL A 159 0.47 3.28 13.79
N THR A 160 0.00 2.75 14.92
CA THR A 160 -0.91 3.47 15.82
C THR A 160 -0.12 4.24 16.87
N ALA A 161 -0.21 5.57 16.88
CA ALA A 161 0.44 6.40 17.88
C ALA A 161 -0.36 6.43 19.19
N GLY A 162 0.30 6.13 20.32
CA GLY A 162 -0.26 6.32 21.66
C GLY A 162 -0.11 7.75 22.19
N GLY A 163 0.61 8.60 21.46
CA GLY A 163 0.73 10.04 21.73
C GLY A 163 1.82 10.72 20.89
N PRO A 164 2.11 12.01 21.14
CA PRO A 164 2.99 12.80 20.28
C PRO A 164 4.43 12.28 20.16
N ALA A 165 4.93 11.57 21.18
CA ALA A 165 6.27 10.99 21.15
C ALA A 165 6.42 9.91 20.07
N ASP A 166 5.37 9.12 19.81
CA ASP A 166 5.35 8.07 18.81
C ASP A 166 5.33 8.66 17.40
N ALA A 167 4.52 9.70 17.18
CA ALA A 167 4.51 10.45 15.92
C ALA A 167 5.89 11.06 15.62
N VAL A 168 6.57 11.64 16.62
CA VAL A 168 7.95 12.15 16.47
C VAL A 168 8.94 11.01 16.19
N ALA A 169 8.77 9.85 16.82
CA ALA A 169 9.62 8.69 16.57
C ALA A 169 9.47 8.18 15.13
N LEU A 170 8.25 8.07 14.63
CA LEU A 170 7.97 7.71 13.24
C LEU A 170 8.59 8.73 12.28
N LEU A 171 8.31 10.03 12.45
CA LEU A 171 8.88 11.09 11.58
C LEU A 171 10.42 11.10 11.59
N SER A 172 11.04 10.79 12.73
CA SER A 172 12.50 10.64 12.82
C SER A 172 13.00 9.47 11.96
N VAL A 173 12.26 8.36 11.93
CA VAL A 173 12.56 7.19 11.09
C VAL A 173 12.34 7.50 9.61
N THR A 174 11.25 8.18 9.26
CA THR A 174 10.96 8.66 7.90
C THR A 174 12.08 9.55 7.37
N GLN A 175 12.53 10.51 8.19
CA GLN A 175 13.62 11.40 7.84
C GLN A 175 14.92 10.64 7.59
N ALA A 176 15.27 9.69 8.48
CA ALA A 176 16.48 8.89 8.32
C ALA A 176 16.44 8.07 7.02
N ALA A 177 15.33 7.38 6.75
CA ALA A 177 15.13 6.58 5.55
C ALA A 177 15.28 7.41 4.26
N THR A 178 14.59 8.55 4.20
CA THR A 178 14.65 9.44 3.05
C THR A 178 16.03 10.08 2.86
N ALA A 179 16.76 10.38 3.96
CA ALA A 179 18.14 10.86 3.89
C ALA A 179 19.11 9.79 3.35
N ASP A 180 18.80 8.51 3.59
CA ASP A 180 19.54 7.36 3.04
C ASP A 180 19.16 7.07 1.57
N GLY A 181 18.24 7.84 0.98
CA GLY A 181 17.78 7.70 -0.41
C GLY A 181 16.69 6.64 -0.60
N GLU A 182 16.12 6.11 0.48
CA GLU A 182 15.01 5.17 0.44
C GLU A 182 13.70 5.91 0.12
N ARG A 183 12.83 5.27 -0.67
CA ARG A 183 11.47 5.76 -0.95
C ARG A 183 10.54 5.16 0.07
N VAL A 184 10.00 5.99 0.96
CA VAL A 184 9.13 5.54 2.05
C VAL A 184 7.86 6.35 2.14
N ALA A 185 6.78 5.68 2.54
CA ALA A 185 5.51 6.31 2.92
C ALA A 185 5.17 5.88 4.35
N THR A 186 5.22 6.80 5.30
CA THR A 186 4.99 6.49 6.72
C THR A 186 3.82 7.27 7.28
N MET A 187 2.99 6.65 8.10
CA MET A 187 1.89 7.34 8.78
C MET A 187 1.70 6.86 10.21
N ALA A 188 1.44 7.82 11.10
CA ALA A 188 1.00 7.57 12.47
C ALA A 188 -0.52 7.77 12.51
N MET A 189 -1.24 6.69 12.76
CA MET A 189 -2.68 6.65 12.94
C MET A 189 -3.07 7.00 14.39
N GLY A 190 -4.36 7.21 14.63
CA GLY A 190 -4.91 7.51 15.97
C GLY A 190 -5.04 9.01 16.25
N GLU A 191 -5.74 9.35 17.34
CA GLU A 191 -6.06 10.74 17.74
C GLU A 191 -4.90 11.49 18.42
N ALA A 192 -3.64 11.12 18.13
CA ALA A 192 -2.44 11.52 18.86
C ALA A 192 -2.36 13.00 19.33
#